data_AF-A0A4U5VKM2-F1
#
_entry.id   AF-A0A4U5VKM2-F1
#
_cell.length_a   1.000
_cell.length_b   1.000
_cell.length_c   1.000
_cell.angle_alpha   90.00
_cell.angle_beta   90.00
_cell.angle_gamma   90.00
#
_symmetry.space_group_name_H-M   'P 1'
#
loop_
_entity.id
_entity.type
_entity.pdbx_description
1 polymer ?
#
loop_
_entity_poly.entity_id
_entity_poly.type
_entity_poly.pdbx_seq_one_letter_code
_entity_poly.pdbx_strand_id
1 'polypeptide(L)'
;MCTSRTVICLLRNDLRLHDNELFHWAQRNAENIVPLYCFDPRHYVGTYNYNLPKTGPFRLRFLLESIRDLRNTLLNVGSNLVVRLGKPEEVVADLIKQLGSVSAVAFHEEVTSEELNVEKQVKDVCRQMKVKVHTCWGSTLYHRDDLPFHHISRLPDVYTQFRKAVETQSRVRPAFTTPEQLRPLPSGLEEGAIPTADDLQQTEPVTDPRSAFPCSGGEDQALARVKHYFWDTDAVATYKETRNGLIGVDYSTKFAPWLAMGCISPRYIYHQIKQYERERTANQSTYWVIFELLWRDYFKFVGVKYGNRLFQAKEGRTGVPFVDANMRELAMTGFMSNRGRQNVASFLTKDLGLDWRMGAEWFEYLLIDHDVCSNYGNWLYSAGIGNDPRENRKFNMIKQGLDYDNNSGTGPSPRGKKGPPHTPKQHRDRGIDFYFSRSKNL
;
A
#
# COMPACT_ATOMS: atom_id res chain seq x y z
N MET A 1 -0.60 34.40 32.02
CA MET A 1 -1.47 33.39 31.40
C MET A 1 -0.60 32.19 31.06
N CYS A 2 -0.93 31.00 31.57
CA CYS A 2 -0.23 29.78 31.14
C CYS A 2 -0.60 29.58 29.67
N THR A 3 0.38 29.71 28.76
CA THR A 3 0.14 29.52 27.33
C THR A 3 -0.28 28.08 27.10
N SER A 4 -1.47 27.87 26.52
CA SER A 4 -2.01 26.54 26.30
C SER A 4 -1.09 25.74 25.39
N ARG A 5 -0.77 24.50 25.77
CA ARG A 5 0.18 23.67 25.03
C ARG A 5 -0.50 23.09 23.79
N THR A 6 -0.16 23.60 22.62
CA THR A 6 -0.65 23.08 21.35
C THR A 6 0.36 22.11 20.74
N VAL A 7 -0.14 20.99 20.19
CA VAL A 7 0.66 20.06 19.38
C VAL A 7 0.06 19.96 17.99
N ILE A 8 0.89 20.11 16.96
CA ILE A 8 0.51 19.83 15.57
C ILE A 8 0.81 18.36 15.28
N CYS A 9 -0.21 17.58 14.92
CA CYS A 9 -0.08 16.21 14.45
C CYS A 9 -0.13 16.21 12.93
N LEU A 10 1.04 16.20 12.27
CA LEU A 10 1.14 16.17 10.81
C LEU A 10 0.92 14.75 10.31
N LEU A 11 -0.25 14.53 9.70
CA LEU A 11 -0.65 13.27 9.11
C LEU A 11 -0.19 13.18 7.65
N ARG A 12 0.12 11.96 7.23
CA ARG A 12 0.53 11.57 5.87
C ARG A 12 -0.20 10.27 5.49
N ASN A 13 0.48 9.13 5.51
CA ASN A 13 -0.05 7.80 5.20
C ASN A 13 -0.49 7.05 6.47
N ASP A 14 -1.19 7.75 7.35
CA ASP A 14 -1.65 7.31 8.66
C ASP A 14 -3.05 7.87 8.97
N LEU A 15 -3.91 7.90 7.95
CA LEU A 15 -5.23 8.52 7.93
C LEU A 15 -6.30 7.75 8.73
N ARG A 16 -6.05 7.56 10.03
CA ARG A 16 -6.94 6.85 10.96
C ARG A 16 -6.82 7.37 12.38
N LEU A 17 -7.86 7.14 13.19
CA LEU A 17 -7.86 7.36 14.63
C LEU A 17 -7.44 6.09 15.40
N HIS A 18 -7.87 4.90 14.99
CA HIS A 18 -7.52 3.66 15.69
C HIS A 18 -6.03 3.34 15.58
N ASP A 19 -5.48 2.74 16.65
CA ASP A 19 -4.08 2.31 16.70
C ASP A 19 -3.09 3.36 16.15
N ASN A 20 -3.32 4.62 16.53
CA ASN A 20 -2.53 5.76 16.10
C ASN A 20 -1.72 6.31 17.28
N GLU A 21 -0.41 5.99 17.29
CA GLU A 21 0.51 6.42 18.34
C GLU A 21 0.62 7.94 18.45
N LEU A 22 0.50 8.64 17.31
CA LEU A 22 0.58 10.08 17.23
C LEU A 22 -0.52 10.74 18.09
N PHE A 23 -1.77 10.33 17.90
CA PHE A 23 -2.89 10.82 18.70
C PHE A 23 -2.80 10.36 20.15
N HIS A 24 -2.40 9.11 20.40
CA HIS A 24 -2.21 8.57 21.74
C HIS A 24 -1.16 9.36 22.55
N TRP A 25 -0.05 9.74 21.90
CA TRP A 25 0.98 10.58 22.50
C TRP A 25 0.51 12.02 22.69
N ALA A 26 -0.09 12.63 21.66
CA ALA A 26 -0.53 14.02 21.70
C ALA A 26 -1.59 14.27 22.80
N GLN A 27 -2.52 13.33 23.01
CA GLN A 27 -3.57 13.41 24.05
C GLN A 27 -3.00 13.58 25.46
N ARG A 28 -1.80 13.05 25.72
CA ARG A 28 -1.10 13.13 27.01
C ARG A 28 -0.20 14.34 27.16
N ASN A 29 0.17 14.98 26.05
CA ASN A 29 1.21 16.01 26.01
C ASN A 29 0.70 17.40 25.61
N ALA A 30 -0.58 17.52 25.21
CA ALA A 30 -1.18 18.75 24.72
C ALA A 30 -2.53 19.05 25.41
N GLU A 31 -2.87 20.33 25.46
CA GLU A 31 -4.21 20.81 25.79
C GLU A 31 -5.05 20.98 24.53
N ASN A 32 -4.43 21.41 23.42
CA ASN A 32 -5.02 21.47 22.09
C ASN A 32 -4.21 20.61 21.12
N ILE A 33 -4.91 19.85 20.27
CA ILE A 33 -4.29 19.07 19.20
C ILE A 33 -4.76 19.65 17.88
N VAL A 34 -3.83 19.84 16.95
CA VAL A 34 -4.10 20.23 15.57
C VAL A 34 -3.78 19.04 14.67
N PRO A 35 -4.75 18.15 14.35
CA PRO A 35 -4.59 17.18 13.27
C PRO A 35 -4.47 17.95 11.96
N LEU A 36 -3.33 17.80 11.27
CA LEU A 36 -3.01 18.55 10.06
C LEU A 36 -2.76 17.57 8.91
N TYR A 37 -3.43 17.79 7.79
CA TYR A 37 -3.10 17.17 6.52
C TYR A 37 -2.78 18.22 5.46
N CYS A 38 -1.67 18.03 4.75
CA CYS A 38 -1.24 18.91 3.67
C CYS A 38 -1.37 18.19 2.32
N PHE A 39 -2.15 18.75 1.42
CA PHE A 39 -2.10 18.40 0.00
C PHE A 39 -0.81 18.99 -0.57
N ASP A 40 0.24 18.17 -0.66
CA ASP A 40 1.55 18.59 -1.13
C ASP A 40 1.56 18.74 -2.65
N PRO A 41 1.84 19.94 -3.21
CA PRO A 41 1.90 20.15 -4.66
C PRO A 41 2.87 19.20 -5.39
N ARG A 42 3.90 18.70 -4.69
CA ARG A 42 4.88 17.76 -5.27
C ARG A 42 4.25 16.41 -5.66
N HIS A 43 3.11 16.05 -5.09
CA HIS A 43 2.41 14.82 -5.42
C HIS A 43 1.59 14.90 -6.73
N TYR A 44 1.57 16.06 -7.39
CA TYR A 44 0.75 16.34 -8.59
C TYR A 44 1.55 16.84 -9.80
N VAL A 45 2.88 16.87 -9.73
CA VAL A 45 3.74 17.31 -10.85
C VAL A 45 4.09 16.17 -11.81
N GLY A 46 4.89 15.19 -11.39
CA GLY A 46 5.34 14.11 -12.25
C GLY A 46 6.23 13.07 -11.53
N THR A 47 6.28 11.84 -12.03
CA THR A 47 7.18 10.78 -11.54
C THR A 47 8.63 11.07 -11.92
N TYR A 48 9.56 10.46 -11.16
CA TYR A 48 10.97 10.85 -11.19
C TYR A 48 11.67 10.60 -12.54
N ASN A 49 11.54 9.40 -13.13
CA ASN A 49 12.26 9.07 -14.37
C ASN A 49 11.47 9.43 -15.63
N TYR A 50 10.14 9.31 -15.59
CA TYR A 50 9.30 9.38 -16.79
C TYR A 50 8.29 10.52 -16.80
N ASN A 51 8.22 11.33 -15.74
CA ASN A 51 7.31 12.46 -15.62
C ASN A 51 5.84 12.09 -15.90
N LEU A 52 5.44 10.87 -15.53
CA LEU A 52 4.04 10.45 -15.51
C LEU A 52 3.31 11.17 -14.38
N PRO A 53 1.98 11.35 -14.39
CA PRO A 53 1.31 11.96 -13.25
C PRO A 53 1.63 11.22 -11.95
N LYS A 54 2.16 11.94 -10.95
CA LYS A 54 2.67 11.34 -9.71
C LYS A 54 1.55 10.70 -8.87
N THR A 55 0.35 11.25 -8.94
CA THR A 55 -0.87 10.69 -8.33
C THR A 55 -1.95 10.50 -9.38
N GLY A 56 -2.30 9.26 -9.69
CA GLY A 56 -3.38 8.96 -10.63
C GLY A 56 -4.78 9.24 -10.06
N PRO A 57 -5.79 9.34 -10.95
CA PRO A 57 -7.14 9.77 -10.61
C PRO A 57 -7.84 8.86 -9.59
N PHE A 58 -7.64 7.53 -9.68
CA PHE A 58 -8.21 6.57 -8.73
C PHE A 58 -7.65 6.74 -7.32
N ARG A 59 -6.32 6.92 -7.21
CA ARG A 59 -5.67 7.13 -5.91
C ARG A 59 -6.03 8.48 -5.33
N LEU A 60 -6.15 9.51 -6.16
CA LEU A 60 -6.61 10.82 -5.68
C LEU A 60 -8.04 10.74 -5.15
N ARG A 61 -8.98 10.14 -5.88
CA ARG A 61 -10.36 9.95 -5.41
C ARG A 61 -10.39 9.24 -4.05
N PHE A 62 -9.65 8.14 -3.94
CA PHE A 62 -9.54 7.38 -2.69
C PHE A 62 -8.92 8.18 -1.54
N LEU A 63 -7.91 9.01 -1.83
CA LEU A 63 -7.33 9.92 -0.85
C LEU A 63 -8.33 10.98 -0.38
N LEU A 64 -9.04 11.64 -1.31
CA LEU A 64 -10.06 12.64 -0.98
C LEU A 64 -11.18 12.05 -0.13
N GLU A 65 -11.64 10.85 -0.46
CA GLU A 65 -12.59 10.09 0.37
C GLU A 65 -12.01 9.81 1.77
N SER A 66 -10.75 9.37 1.85
CA SER A 66 -10.09 9.07 3.14
C SER A 66 -9.93 10.32 4.03
N ILE A 67 -9.63 11.47 3.45
CA ILE A 67 -9.51 12.74 4.17
C ILE A 67 -10.88 13.24 4.67
N ARG A 68 -11.94 13.09 3.87
CA ARG A 68 -13.32 13.41 4.28
C ARG A 68 -13.76 12.53 5.44
N ASP A 69 -13.51 11.23 5.32
CA ASP A 69 -13.82 10.23 6.36
C ASP A 69 -13.10 10.52 7.68
N LEU A 70 -11.78 10.80 7.62
CA LEU A 70 -11.01 11.15 8.80
C LEU A 70 -11.49 12.47 9.44
N ARG A 71 -11.83 13.48 8.64
CA ARG A 71 -12.40 14.74 9.17
C ARG A 71 -13.69 14.47 9.93
N ASN A 72 -14.60 13.67 9.38
CA ASN A 72 -15.84 13.29 10.05
C ASN A 72 -15.58 12.48 11.34
N THR A 73 -14.64 11.54 11.28
CA THR A 73 -14.21 10.76 12.46
C THR A 73 -13.70 11.67 13.58
N LEU A 74 -12.87 12.65 13.25
CA LEU A 74 -12.32 13.60 14.22
C LEU A 74 -13.38 14.56 14.78
N LEU A 75 -14.36 14.98 13.97
CA LEU A 75 -15.51 15.77 14.43
C LEU A 75 -16.34 15.00 15.46
N ASN A 76 -16.58 13.71 15.24
CA ASN A 76 -17.36 12.87 16.14
C ASN A 76 -16.73 12.68 17.52
N VAL A 77 -15.40 12.87 17.64
CA VAL A 77 -14.66 12.77 18.91
C VAL A 77 -14.26 14.14 19.48
N GLY A 78 -14.92 15.22 19.05
CA GLY A 78 -14.73 16.57 19.61
C GLY A 78 -13.50 17.34 19.12
N SER A 79 -12.92 16.93 17.99
CA SER A 79 -11.81 17.61 17.31
C SER A 79 -12.17 17.96 15.86
N ASN A 80 -11.20 18.18 14.99
CA ASN A 80 -11.42 18.38 13.54
C ASN A 80 -10.09 18.13 12.78
N LEU A 81 -10.14 18.02 11.45
CA LEU A 81 -8.96 17.90 10.58
C LEU A 81 -8.67 19.23 9.89
N VAL A 82 -7.54 19.85 10.21
CA VAL A 82 -7.01 21.02 9.50
C VAL A 82 -6.40 20.57 8.18
N VAL A 83 -6.89 21.12 7.07
CA VAL A 83 -6.44 20.82 5.72
C VAL A 83 -5.88 22.06 5.08
N ARG A 84 -4.71 21.91 4.43
CA ARG A 84 -4.04 22.97 3.68
C ARG A 84 -3.52 22.43 2.36
N LEU A 85 -3.51 23.27 1.33
CA LEU A 85 -2.80 23.03 0.07
C LEU A 85 -1.43 23.73 0.17
N GLY A 86 -0.35 22.98 0.07
CA GLY A 86 1.00 23.53 0.24
C GLY A 86 2.01 22.50 0.74
N LYS A 87 3.30 22.85 0.68
CA LYS A 87 4.35 21.97 1.18
C LYS A 87 4.26 21.87 2.71
N PRO A 88 4.32 20.67 3.32
CA PRO A 88 4.21 20.50 4.76
C PRO A 88 5.15 21.40 5.57
N GLU A 89 6.40 21.55 5.14
CA GLU A 89 7.39 22.41 5.82
C GLU A 89 7.00 23.90 5.84
N GLU A 90 6.38 24.41 4.78
CA GLU A 90 5.92 25.79 4.67
C GLU A 90 4.64 25.99 5.52
N VAL A 91 3.69 25.08 5.37
CA VAL A 91 2.42 25.09 6.12
C VAL A 91 2.65 24.98 7.63
N VAL A 92 3.54 24.08 8.07
CA VAL A 92 3.89 23.93 9.48
C VAL A 92 4.53 25.22 10.00
N ALA A 93 5.44 25.85 9.25
CA ALA A 93 6.04 27.12 9.65
C ALA A 93 4.97 28.20 9.88
N ASP A 94 4.00 28.31 8.98
CA ASP A 94 2.95 29.32 9.06
C ASP A 94 1.96 29.04 10.21
N LEU A 95 1.60 27.78 10.44
CA LEU A 95 0.77 27.42 11.60
C LEU A 95 1.47 27.68 12.93
N ILE A 96 2.79 27.43 13.03
CA ILE A 96 3.55 27.76 14.25
C ILE A 96 3.51 29.28 14.49
N LYS A 97 3.68 30.11 13.45
CA LYS A 97 3.58 31.58 13.56
C LYS A 97 2.17 32.01 13.96
N GLN A 98 1.15 31.47 13.30
CA GLN A 98 -0.25 31.82 13.53
C GLN A 98 -0.70 31.50 14.95
N LEU A 99 -0.32 30.33 15.48
CA LEU A 99 -0.76 29.86 16.80
C LEU A 99 0.07 30.46 17.95
N GLY A 100 1.29 30.92 17.69
CA GLY A 100 2.20 31.57 18.65
C GLY A 100 2.66 30.70 19.83
N SER A 101 2.06 29.53 20.05
CA SER A 101 2.24 28.69 21.26
C SER A 101 2.25 27.18 20.94
N VAL A 102 2.95 26.79 19.88
CA VAL A 102 3.14 25.38 19.52
C VAL A 102 4.30 24.78 20.31
N SER A 103 4.01 23.73 21.07
CA SER A 103 4.98 23.04 21.93
C SER A 103 5.74 21.94 21.19
N ALA A 104 5.08 21.24 20.26
CA ALA A 104 5.68 20.23 19.42
C ALA A 104 4.95 20.07 18.08
N VAL A 105 5.68 19.60 17.07
CA VAL A 105 5.16 19.00 15.85
C VAL A 105 5.46 17.51 15.91
N ALA A 106 4.45 16.69 15.64
CA ALA A 106 4.57 15.25 15.73
C ALA A 106 4.07 14.56 14.44
N PHE A 107 4.73 13.48 14.02
CA PHE A 107 4.38 12.72 12.82
C PHE A 107 4.93 11.28 12.86
N HIS A 108 4.33 10.37 12.09
CA HIS A 108 4.92 9.04 11.85
C HIS A 108 6.13 9.13 10.92
N GLU A 109 7.15 8.30 11.16
CA GLU A 109 8.35 8.19 10.33
C GLU A 109 8.09 7.47 8.99
N GLU A 110 8.72 7.95 7.94
CA GLU A 110 8.81 7.34 6.62
C GLU A 110 10.24 6.95 6.28
N VAL A 111 10.43 6.19 5.19
CA VAL A 111 11.72 5.51 4.92
C VAL A 111 12.32 5.83 3.55
N THR A 112 11.58 6.50 2.68
CA THR A 112 11.96 6.79 1.29
C THR A 112 12.37 8.23 1.09
N SER A 113 13.17 8.51 0.05
CA SER A 113 13.91 9.77 -0.08
C SER A 113 13.04 11.02 -0.14
N GLU A 114 11.91 10.96 -0.84
CA GLU A 114 11.02 12.11 -0.98
C GLU A 114 10.44 12.47 0.40
N GLU A 115 9.91 11.49 1.11
CA GLU A 115 9.32 11.66 2.44
C GLU A 115 10.36 12.05 3.49
N LEU A 116 11.56 11.45 3.45
CA LEU A 116 12.67 11.80 4.35
C LEU A 116 13.15 13.24 4.13
N ASN A 117 13.11 13.74 2.88
CA ASN A 117 13.44 15.13 2.59
C ASN A 117 12.37 16.10 3.12
N VAL A 118 11.09 15.73 3.08
CA VAL A 118 10.01 16.50 3.74
C VAL A 118 10.22 16.51 5.26
N GLU A 119 10.47 15.35 5.88
CA GLU A 119 10.72 15.28 7.32
C GLU A 119 11.91 16.13 7.76
N LYS A 120 13.00 16.10 6.98
CA LYS A 120 14.18 16.93 7.25
C LYS A 120 13.81 18.41 7.25
N GLN A 121 13.08 18.88 6.24
CA GLN A 121 12.66 20.28 6.12
C GLN A 121 11.71 20.69 7.25
N VAL A 122 10.74 19.84 7.63
CA VAL A 122 9.88 20.08 8.80
C VAL A 122 10.69 20.15 10.10
N LYS A 123 11.67 19.24 10.29
CA LYS A 123 12.58 19.25 11.45
C LYS A 123 13.43 20.53 11.49
N ASP A 124 13.88 21.02 10.34
CA ASP A 124 14.66 22.26 10.24
C ASP A 124 13.82 23.50 10.58
N VAL A 125 12.58 23.57 10.10
CA VAL A 125 11.60 24.60 10.49
C VAL A 125 11.36 24.59 12.01
N CYS A 126 11.07 23.42 12.58
CA CYS A 126 10.81 23.29 14.02
C CYS A 126 12.03 23.73 14.85
N ARG A 127 13.25 23.38 14.42
CA ARG A 127 14.50 23.79 15.08
C ARG A 127 14.69 25.30 15.05
N GLN A 128 14.48 25.94 13.90
CA GLN A 128 14.58 27.40 13.76
C GLN A 128 13.57 28.12 14.64
N MET A 129 12.36 27.57 14.76
CA MET A 129 11.26 28.14 15.55
C MET A 129 11.25 27.67 17.01
N LYS A 130 12.26 26.89 17.45
CA LYS A 130 12.38 26.34 18.81
C LYS A 130 11.18 25.48 19.26
N VAL A 131 10.55 24.78 18.32
CA VAL A 131 9.46 23.82 18.55
C VAL A 131 10.04 22.40 18.59
N LYS A 132 9.57 21.57 19.54
CA LYS A 132 10.03 20.18 19.64
C LYS A 132 9.50 19.34 18.48
N VAL A 133 10.24 18.31 18.08
CA VAL A 133 9.75 17.30 17.13
C VAL A 133 9.59 15.98 17.87
N HIS A 134 8.46 15.32 17.66
CA HIS A 134 8.22 13.95 18.11
C HIS A 134 7.93 13.05 16.90
N THR A 135 8.60 11.91 16.80
CA THR A 135 8.37 10.96 15.72
C THR A 135 7.95 9.61 16.26
N CYS A 136 7.09 8.91 15.52
CA CYS A 136 6.58 7.58 15.87
C CYS A 136 6.85 6.59 14.74
N TRP A 137 7.09 5.32 15.05
CA TRP A 137 7.15 4.25 14.05
C TRP A 137 5.87 3.42 14.10
N GLY A 138 4.95 3.62 13.14
CA GLY A 138 3.60 3.03 13.20
C GLY A 138 3.15 2.27 11.95
N SER A 139 3.98 2.19 10.92
CA SER A 139 3.57 1.67 9.61
C SER A 139 3.63 0.15 9.49
N THR A 140 4.34 -0.57 10.36
CA THR A 140 4.59 -2.02 10.27
C THR A 140 3.87 -2.84 11.33
N LEU A 141 3.67 -4.14 11.06
CA LEU A 141 3.11 -5.10 12.01
C LEU A 141 4.06 -5.35 13.20
N TYR A 142 5.32 -5.62 12.89
CA TYR A 142 6.40 -5.71 13.88
C TYR A 142 7.07 -4.35 13.99
N HIS A 143 7.15 -3.82 15.20
CA HIS A 143 7.79 -2.53 15.43
C HIS A 143 9.29 -2.64 15.17
N ARG A 144 9.89 -1.60 14.56
CA ARG A 144 11.32 -1.57 14.21
C ARG A 144 12.23 -1.95 15.38
N ASP A 145 11.94 -1.41 16.55
CA ASP A 145 12.78 -1.59 17.74
C ASP A 145 12.61 -2.98 18.40
N ASP A 146 11.64 -3.78 17.95
CA ASP A 146 11.41 -5.14 18.45
C ASP A 146 12.01 -6.20 17.51
N LEU A 147 12.68 -5.80 16.42
CA LEU A 147 13.30 -6.72 15.46
C LEU A 147 14.51 -7.43 16.10
N PRO A 148 14.74 -8.72 15.78
CA PRO A 148 15.83 -9.51 16.37
C PRO A 148 17.20 -9.20 15.75
N PHE A 149 17.25 -8.26 14.80
CA PHE A 149 18.46 -7.75 14.19
C PHE A 149 18.62 -6.27 14.59
N HIS A 150 19.32 -6.03 15.70
CA HIS A 150 19.49 -4.72 16.34
C HIS A 150 20.03 -3.59 15.44
N HIS A 151 20.56 -3.91 14.26
CA HIS A 151 20.99 -2.92 13.27
C HIS A 151 20.44 -3.30 11.89
N ILE A 152 19.91 -2.32 11.15
CA ILE A 152 19.21 -2.56 9.87
C ILE A 152 20.09 -3.22 8.81
N SER A 153 21.41 -3.02 8.85
CA SER A 153 22.35 -3.71 7.94
C SER A 153 22.33 -5.23 8.10
N ARG A 154 21.86 -5.75 9.25
CA ARG A 154 21.69 -7.17 9.54
C ARG A 154 20.30 -7.71 9.20
N LEU A 155 19.40 -6.87 8.64
CA LEU A 155 18.14 -7.36 8.06
C LEU A 155 18.47 -8.44 7.04
N PRO A 156 17.91 -9.66 7.17
CA PRO A 156 18.19 -10.74 6.24
C PRO A 156 17.79 -10.38 4.81
N ASP A 157 18.62 -10.75 3.85
CA ASP A 157 18.35 -10.52 2.43
C ASP A 157 17.32 -11.50 1.86
N VAL A 158 17.07 -12.59 2.57
CA VAL A 158 16.06 -13.59 2.20
C VAL A 158 14.84 -13.46 3.11
N TYR A 159 13.67 -13.18 2.53
CA TYR A 159 12.40 -13.05 3.27
C TYR A 159 12.13 -14.20 4.25
N THR A 160 12.39 -15.44 3.84
CA THR A 160 12.12 -16.61 4.72
C THR A 160 12.97 -16.58 5.99
N GLN A 161 14.19 -16.03 5.93
CA GLN A 161 15.05 -15.84 7.11
C GLN A 161 14.51 -14.72 7.99
N PHE A 162 14.11 -13.59 7.40
CA PHE A 162 13.44 -12.49 8.10
C PHE A 162 12.19 -12.98 8.84
N ARG A 163 11.26 -13.64 8.13
CA ARG A 163 10.00 -14.17 8.68
C ARG A 163 10.26 -15.11 9.86
N LYS A 164 11.13 -16.11 9.69
CA LYS A 164 11.45 -17.07 10.76
C LYS A 164 12.04 -16.37 11.98
N ALA A 165 12.89 -15.37 11.78
CA ALA A 165 13.50 -14.63 12.88
C ALA A 165 12.45 -13.84 13.67
N VAL A 166 11.62 -13.02 13.00
CA VAL A 166 10.62 -12.18 13.69
C VAL A 166 9.52 -13.01 14.34
N GLU A 167 9.06 -14.10 13.72
CA GLU A 167 8.04 -14.99 14.31
C GLU A 167 8.54 -15.72 15.56
N THR A 168 9.85 -15.99 15.65
CA THR A 168 10.44 -16.74 16.78
C THR A 168 10.88 -15.82 17.91
N GLN A 169 11.39 -14.62 17.58
CA GLN A 169 12.15 -13.79 18.53
C GLN A 169 11.51 -12.44 18.81
N SER A 170 10.45 -12.06 18.09
CA SER A 170 9.75 -10.79 18.26
C SER A 170 8.27 -11.01 18.58
N ARG A 171 7.57 -9.94 18.96
CA ARG A 171 6.14 -9.98 19.24
C ARG A 171 5.43 -8.81 18.57
N VAL A 172 4.22 -9.06 18.09
CA VAL A 172 3.33 -7.99 17.65
C VAL A 172 2.85 -7.24 18.89
N ARG A 173 3.04 -5.91 18.90
CA ARG A 173 2.60 -5.06 20.02
C ARG A 173 1.06 -5.04 20.10
N PRO A 174 0.49 -4.83 21.30
CA PRO A 174 -0.92 -4.44 21.42
C PRO A 174 -1.21 -3.20 20.56
N ALA A 175 -2.44 -3.13 20.03
CA ALA A 175 -2.92 -1.90 19.40
C ALA A 175 -3.16 -0.82 20.46
N PHE A 176 -2.90 0.45 20.11
CA PHE A 176 -3.29 1.56 20.97
C PHE A 176 -4.81 1.70 21.03
N THR A 177 -5.33 2.02 22.21
CA THR A 177 -6.77 2.29 22.42
C THR A 177 -7.19 3.51 21.60
N THR A 178 -8.26 3.36 20.83
CA THR A 178 -8.91 4.48 20.13
C THR A 178 -9.54 5.42 21.16
N PRO A 179 -9.21 6.72 21.16
CA PRO A 179 -9.79 7.66 22.11
C PRO A 179 -11.28 7.93 21.79
N GLU A 180 -12.13 7.93 22.83
CA GLU A 180 -13.54 8.33 22.71
C GLU A 180 -13.71 9.85 22.51
N GLN A 181 -12.73 10.63 22.98
CA GLN A 181 -12.63 12.08 22.80
C GLN A 181 -11.18 12.45 22.54
N LEU A 182 -10.94 13.31 21.54
CA LEU A 182 -9.63 13.89 21.26
C LEU A 182 -9.60 15.34 21.77
N ARG A 183 -8.42 15.86 22.17
CA ARG A 183 -8.30 17.28 22.51
C ARG A 183 -8.81 18.16 21.34
N PRO A 184 -9.47 19.29 21.66
CA PRO A 184 -10.02 20.17 20.64
C PRO A 184 -8.92 20.90 19.86
N LEU A 185 -9.32 21.52 18.74
CA LEU A 185 -8.51 22.52 18.07
C LEU A 185 -8.35 23.77 18.95
N PRO A 186 -7.24 24.53 18.82
CA PRO A 186 -7.16 25.88 19.36
C PRO A 186 -8.30 26.77 18.82
N SER A 187 -8.89 27.60 19.69
CA SER A 187 -9.99 28.49 19.31
C SER A 187 -9.61 29.44 18.17
N GLY A 188 -10.50 29.59 17.19
CA GLY A 188 -10.31 30.49 16.04
C GLY A 188 -9.40 29.95 14.93
N LEU A 189 -8.92 28.71 15.03
CA LEU A 189 -8.20 28.06 13.94
C LEU A 189 -9.18 27.50 12.90
N GLU A 190 -9.11 28.02 11.67
CA GLU A 190 -9.91 27.51 10.56
C GLU A 190 -9.43 26.14 10.07
N GLU A 191 -10.36 25.21 9.88
CA GLU A 191 -10.09 23.86 9.40
C GLU A 191 -9.69 23.80 7.92
N GLY A 192 -10.06 24.79 7.11
CA GLY A 192 -9.80 24.84 5.67
C GLY A 192 -10.64 23.84 4.85
N ALA A 193 -10.86 24.18 3.59
CA ALA A 193 -11.59 23.30 2.67
C ALA A 193 -10.75 22.09 2.24
N ILE A 194 -11.40 20.94 2.02
CA ILE A 194 -10.78 19.81 1.33
C ILE A 194 -10.82 20.11 -0.16
N PRO A 195 -9.69 20.10 -0.88
CA PRO A 195 -9.67 20.39 -2.31
C PRO A 195 -10.48 19.35 -3.10
N THR A 196 -10.97 19.78 -4.25
CA THR A 196 -11.54 18.91 -5.29
C THR A 196 -10.44 18.36 -6.20
N ALA A 197 -10.77 17.40 -7.07
CA ALA A 197 -9.85 16.95 -8.11
C ALA A 197 -9.48 18.11 -9.06
N ASP A 198 -10.44 18.98 -9.38
CA ASP A 198 -10.24 20.17 -10.22
C ASP A 198 -9.27 21.17 -9.59
N ASP A 199 -9.37 21.41 -8.27
CA ASP A 199 -8.43 22.27 -7.52
C ASP A 199 -6.97 21.77 -7.62
N LEU A 200 -6.80 20.45 -7.81
CA LEU A 200 -5.51 19.77 -7.95
C LEU A 200 -5.12 19.51 -9.41
N GLN A 201 -5.91 20.03 -10.37
CA GLN A 201 -5.71 19.84 -11.81
C GLN A 201 -5.67 18.36 -12.22
N GLN A 202 -6.49 17.54 -11.58
CA GLN A 202 -6.63 16.11 -11.85
C GLN A 202 -8.04 15.78 -12.33
N THR A 203 -8.20 14.65 -13.00
CA THR A 203 -9.50 14.18 -13.50
C THR A 203 -10.16 13.23 -12.51
N GLU A 204 -11.49 13.27 -12.43
CA GLU A 204 -12.26 12.24 -11.72
C GLU A 204 -12.36 10.96 -12.58
N PRO A 205 -12.08 9.78 -12.01
CA PRO A 205 -12.18 8.54 -12.75
C PRO A 205 -13.64 8.10 -12.91
N VAL A 206 -13.96 7.50 -14.06
CA VAL A 206 -15.25 6.82 -14.28
C VAL A 206 -15.28 5.51 -13.51
N THR A 207 -16.36 5.28 -12.76
CA THR A 207 -16.55 4.02 -12.03
C THR A 207 -16.92 2.89 -12.99
N ASP A 208 -16.16 1.80 -12.93
CA ASP A 208 -16.44 0.58 -13.67
C ASP A 208 -17.12 -0.46 -12.75
N PRO A 209 -18.33 -0.95 -13.07
CA PRO A 209 -19.04 -1.93 -12.24
C PRO A 209 -18.34 -3.29 -12.16
N ARG A 210 -17.34 -3.56 -13.01
CA ARG A 210 -16.54 -4.79 -13.00
C ARG A 210 -15.39 -4.74 -11.99
N SER A 211 -15.18 -3.61 -11.31
CA SER A 211 -14.09 -3.45 -10.35
C SER A 211 -14.13 -4.53 -9.27
N ALA A 212 -12.99 -5.20 -9.06
CA ALA A 212 -12.78 -6.09 -7.90
C ALA A 212 -12.54 -5.31 -6.59
N PHE A 213 -12.57 -3.97 -6.67
CA PHE A 213 -12.47 -3.03 -5.55
C PHE A 213 -13.49 -1.89 -5.71
N PRO A 214 -14.78 -2.12 -5.41
CA PRO A 214 -15.82 -1.10 -5.52
C PRO A 214 -15.91 -0.22 -4.25
N CYS A 215 -14.91 -0.27 -3.37
CA CYS A 215 -14.94 0.39 -2.07
C CYS A 215 -14.35 1.81 -2.11
N SER A 216 -14.82 2.67 -1.22
CA SER A 216 -14.31 4.04 -1.04
C SER A 216 -13.17 4.10 -0.01
N GLY A 217 -12.41 5.20 -0.06
CA GLY A 217 -11.41 5.55 0.95
C GLY A 217 -12.01 5.84 2.33
N GLY A 218 -11.18 5.75 3.37
CA GLY A 218 -11.57 6.01 4.76
C GLY A 218 -11.31 4.87 5.74
N GLU A 219 -11.12 5.22 6.99
CA GLU A 219 -11.02 4.31 8.13
C GLU A 219 -12.31 3.51 8.29
N ASP A 220 -13.47 4.16 8.24
CA ASP A 220 -14.78 3.48 8.40
C ASP A 220 -14.98 2.40 7.33
N GLN A 221 -14.62 2.71 6.08
CA GLN A 221 -14.69 1.75 4.97
C GLN A 221 -13.69 0.59 5.15
N ALA A 222 -12.50 0.87 5.69
CA ALA A 222 -11.52 -0.16 5.98
C ALA A 222 -12.02 -1.13 7.06
N LEU A 223 -12.59 -0.60 8.15
CA LEU A 223 -13.15 -1.38 9.25
C LEU A 223 -14.38 -2.18 8.79
N ALA A 224 -15.24 -1.58 7.97
CA ALA A 224 -16.35 -2.27 7.34
C ALA A 224 -15.88 -3.43 6.44
N ARG A 225 -14.78 -3.25 5.69
CA ARG A 225 -14.20 -4.33 4.88
C ARG A 225 -13.63 -5.45 5.73
N VAL A 226 -12.99 -5.15 6.86
CA VAL A 226 -12.57 -6.20 7.83
C VAL A 226 -13.79 -6.95 8.36
N LYS A 227 -14.84 -6.22 8.78
CA LYS A 227 -16.10 -6.81 9.24
C LYS A 227 -16.69 -7.76 8.19
N HIS A 228 -16.83 -7.28 6.96
CA HIS A 228 -17.36 -8.07 5.84
C HIS A 228 -16.53 -9.35 5.60
N TYR A 229 -15.22 -9.19 5.42
CA TYR A 229 -14.36 -10.28 4.95
C TYR A 229 -14.06 -11.32 6.03
N PHE A 230 -13.90 -10.89 7.29
CA PHE A 230 -13.61 -11.80 8.39
C PHE A 230 -14.90 -12.35 8.99
N TRP A 231 -15.87 -11.48 9.27
CA TRP A 231 -16.98 -11.82 10.15
C TRP A 231 -18.27 -12.11 9.41
N ASP A 232 -18.66 -11.28 8.44
CA ASP A 232 -19.97 -11.45 7.78
C ASP A 232 -19.96 -12.60 6.76
N THR A 233 -18.84 -12.77 6.05
CA THR A 233 -18.71 -13.78 4.98
C THR A 233 -17.90 -15.01 5.37
N ASP A 234 -17.15 -14.95 6.48
CA ASP A 234 -16.21 -15.99 6.90
C ASP A 234 -15.09 -16.29 5.87
N ALA A 235 -14.90 -15.42 4.88
CA ALA A 235 -14.01 -15.67 3.74
C ALA A 235 -12.53 -15.80 4.14
N VAL A 236 -12.12 -15.23 5.28
CA VAL A 236 -10.76 -15.36 5.79
C VAL A 236 -10.35 -16.82 6.08
N ALA A 237 -11.31 -17.71 6.40
CA ALA A 237 -11.04 -19.13 6.62
C ALA A 237 -10.53 -19.85 5.36
N THR A 238 -10.77 -19.29 4.17
CA THR A 238 -10.36 -19.88 2.87
C THR A 238 -9.37 -19.00 2.10
N TYR A 239 -8.80 -17.99 2.75
CA TYR A 239 -7.92 -17.00 2.12
C TYR A 239 -6.74 -17.62 1.34
N LYS A 240 -6.05 -18.63 1.88
CA LYS A 240 -4.89 -19.24 1.21
C LYS A 240 -5.29 -19.96 -0.08
N GLU A 241 -6.48 -20.55 -0.10
CA GLU A 241 -7.05 -21.24 -1.25
C GLU A 241 -7.50 -20.23 -2.32
N THR A 242 -8.11 -19.12 -1.91
CA THR A 242 -8.76 -18.17 -2.83
C THR A 242 -7.84 -17.05 -3.31
N ARG A 243 -6.76 -16.70 -2.58
CA ARG A 243 -5.91 -15.50 -2.83
C ARG A 243 -5.32 -15.36 -4.23
N ASN A 244 -5.28 -16.45 -5.01
CA ASN A 244 -4.82 -16.43 -6.40
C ASN A 244 -5.95 -16.22 -7.42
N GLY A 245 -7.19 -16.07 -6.97
CA GLY A 245 -8.33 -15.71 -7.82
C GLY A 245 -8.16 -14.33 -8.45
N LEU A 246 -8.91 -14.09 -9.53
CA LEU A 246 -8.82 -12.88 -10.34
C LEU A 246 -10.13 -12.08 -10.35
N ILE A 247 -11.27 -12.75 -10.16
CA ILE A 247 -12.61 -12.16 -10.30
C ILE A 247 -13.32 -12.11 -8.95
N GLY A 248 -13.98 -10.99 -8.67
CA GLY A 248 -14.80 -10.77 -7.49
C GLY A 248 -14.05 -10.11 -6.33
N VAL A 249 -14.81 -9.64 -5.35
CA VAL A 249 -14.25 -8.89 -4.22
C VAL A 249 -13.62 -9.81 -3.16
N ASP A 250 -14.11 -11.04 -3.00
CA ASP A 250 -13.80 -11.89 -1.84
C ASP A 250 -12.75 -12.99 -2.09
N TYR A 251 -12.12 -13.04 -3.26
CA TYR A 251 -10.97 -13.94 -3.44
C TYR A 251 -9.78 -13.56 -2.54
N SER A 252 -9.74 -12.33 -2.02
CA SER A 252 -8.72 -11.84 -1.09
C SER A 252 -9.27 -10.73 -0.20
N THR A 253 -8.48 -10.32 0.81
CA THR A 253 -8.90 -9.28 1.78
C THR A 253 -9.23 -7.93 1.15
N LYS A 254 -8.55 -7.58 0.06
CA LYS A 254 -8.58 -6.24 -0.58
C LYS A 254 -8.14 -5.08 0.35
N PHE A 255 -7.42 -5.35 1.44
CA PHE A 255 -7.02 -4.31 2.40
C PHE A 255 -5.95 -3.34 1.91
N ALA A 256 -5.28 -3.63 0.79
CA ALA A 256 -4.09 -2.93 0.34
C ALA A 256 -4.26 -1.40 0.22
N PRO A 257 -5.35 -0.85 -0.35
CA PRO A 257 -5.51 0.60 -0.49
C PRO A 257 -5.57 1.33 0.87
N TRP A 258 -6.33 0.77 1.83
CA TRP A 258 -6.41 1.32 3.19
C TRP A 258 -5.13 1.13 3.99
N LEU A 259 -4.37 0.06 3.76
CA LEU A 259 -3.05 -0.15 4.37
C LEU A 259 -1.98 0.81 3.82
N ALA A 260 -2.09 1.20 2.55
CA ALA A 260 -1.18 2.14 1.89
C ALA A 260 -1.41 3.58 2.39
N MET A 261 -2.68 4.01 2.51
CA MET A 261 -3.04 5.32 3.07
C MET A 261 -3.05 5.36 4.60
N GLY A 262 -2.85 4.21 5.25
CA GLY A 262 -2.89 4.08 6.69
C GLY A 262 -4.26 4.29 7.33
N CYS A 263 -5.35 4.14 6.58
CA CYS A 263 -6.72 4.07 7.07
C CYS A 263 -6.95 2.84 7.96
N ILE A 264 -6.12 1.81 7.83
CA ILE A 264 -6.11 0.65 8.74
C ILE A 264 -4.70 0.25 9.14
N SER A 265 -4.52 -0.09 10.42
CA SER A 265 -3.24 -0.54 10.92
C SER A 265 -3.04 -2.06 10.74
N PRO A 266 -1.81 -2.51 10.44
CA PRO A 266 -1.52 -3.94 10.37
C PRO A 266 -1.66 -4.64 11.73
N ARG A 267 -1.41 -3.93 12.85
CA ARG A 267 -1.64 -4.48 14.21
C ARG A 267 -3.12 -4.72 14.47
N TYR A 268 -3.99 -3.81 14.04
CA TYR A 268 -5.45 -4.00 14.15
C TYR A 268 -5.89 -5.25 13.39
N ILE A 269 -5.45 -5.42 12.14
CA ILE A 269 -5.75 -6.62 11.33
C ILE A 269 -5.25 -7.89 12.04
N TYR A 270 -4.03 -7.88 12.58
CA TYR A 270 -3.49 -9.01 13.34
C TYR A 270 -4.36 -9.37 14.54
N HIS A 271 -4.75 -8.39 15.35
CA HIS A 271 -5.59 -8.64 16.53
C HIS A 271 -7.00 -9.11 16.15
N GLN A 272 -7.54 -8.64 15.03
CA GLN A 272 -8.79 -9.15 14.45
C GLN A 272 -8.66 -10.60 13.97
N ILE A 273 -7.54 -10.99 13.35
CA ILE A 273 -7.26 -12.40 13.05
C ILE A 273 -7.18 -13.22 14.35
N LYS A 274 -6.48 -12.73 15.39
CA LYS A 274 -6.40 -13.45 16.67
C LYS A 274 -7.73 -13.56 17.40
N GLN A 275 -8.61 -12.60 17.23
CA GLN A 275 -9.99 -12.70 17.72
C GLN A 275 -10.77 -13.76 16.92
N TYR A 276 -10.74 -13.67 15.58
CA TYR A 276 -11.37 -14.64 14.68
C TYR A 276 -10.92 -16.08 14.95
N GLU A 277 -9.61 -16.30 15.13
CA GLU A 277 -9.03 -17.62 15.42
C GLU A 277 -9.52 -18.22 16.74
N ARG A 278 -9.87 -17.39 17.73
CA ARG A 278 -10.42 -17.82 19.02
C ARG A 278 -11.92 -18.12 18.95
N GLU A 279 -12.66 -17.32 18.17
CA GLU A 279 -14.12 -17.38 18.12
C GLU A 279 -14.65 -18.33 17.03
N ARG A 280 -13.84 -18.58 15.99
CA ARG A 280 -14.22 -19.42 14.84
C ARG A 280 -13.18 -20.48 14.57
N THR A 281 -12.23 -20.23 13.68
CA THR A 281 -11.27 -21.24 13.23
C THR A 281 -9.86 -20.67 13.10
N ALA A 282 -8.88 -21.48 13.47
CA ALA A 282 -7.47 -21.21 13.26
C ALA A 282 -6.91 -22.24 12.29
N ASN A 283 -6.45 -21.78 11.13
CA ASN A 283 -5.97 -22.67 10.07
C ASN A 283 -4.84 -22.02 9.26
N GLN A 284 -4.45 -22.68 8.16
CA GLN A 284 -3.40 -22.16 7.28
C GLN A 284 -3.77 -20.83 6.61
N SER A 285 -5.06 -20.57 6.38
CA SER A 285 -5.57 -19.36 5.72
C SER A 285 -5.59 -18.14 6.64
N THR A 286 -6.00 -18.31 7.90
CA THR A 286 -5.89 -17.22 8.90
C THR A 286 -4.43 -16.81 9.13
N TYR A 287 -3.52 -17.78 9.21
CA TYR A 287 -2.08 -17.51 9.24
C TYR A 287 -1.57 -16.84 7.95
N TRP A 288 -2.08 -17.24 6.78
CA TRP A 288 -1.56 -16.72 5.51
C TRP A 288 -1.82 -15.22 5.32
N VAL A 289 -2.87 -14.66 5.95
CA VAL A 289 -3.06 -13.20 5.97
C VAL A 289 -1.89 -12.51 6.69
N ILE A 290 -1.49 -13.03 7.85
CA ILE A 290 -0.34 -12.52 8.63
C ILE A 290 0.97 -12.69 7.85
N PHE A 291 1.13 -13.83 7.16
CA PHE A 291 2.27 -14.10 6.29
C PHE A 291 2.44 -13.04 5.19
N GLU A 292 1.35 -12.59 4.57
CA GLU A 292 1.39 -11.55 3.54
C GLU A 292 1.60 -10.15 4.13
N LEU A 293 1.09 -9.85 5.33
CA LEU A 293 1.45 -8.63 6.06
C LEU A 293 2.96 -8.59 6.40
N LEU A 294 3.57 -9.74 6.68
CA LEU A 294 5.02 -9.84 6.88
C LEU A 294 5.82 -9.53 5.62
N TRP A 295 5.28 -9.79 4.41
CA TRP A 295 5.92 -9.33 3.18
C TRP A 295 5.92 -7.81 3.08
N ARG A 296 4.81 -7.15 3.46
CA ARG A 296 4.73 -5.68 3.52
C ARG A 296 5.75 -5.11 4.50
N ASP A 297 5.85 -5.65 5.71
CA ASP A 297 6.87 -5.27 6.68
C ASP A 297 8.29 -5.46 6.13
N TYR A 298 8.55 -6.63 5.55
CA TYR A 298 9.85 -6.94 4.96
C TYR A 298 10.27 -5.90 3.92
N PHE A 299 9.37 -5.51 3.00
CA PHE A 299 9.67 -4.50 2.00
C PHE A 299 9.86 -3.10 2.61
N LYS A 300 9.12 -2.73 3.67
CA LYS A 300 9.36 -1.47 4.40
C LYS A 300 10.77 -1.44 4.99
N PHE A 301 11.23 -2.52 5.60
CA PHE A 301 12.59 -2.62 6.15
C PHE A 301 13.67 -2.73 5.06
N VAL A 302 13.38 -3.34 3.92
CA VAL A 302 14.25 -3.28 2.73
C VAL A 302 14.39 -1.82 2.26
N GLY A 303 13.32 -1.02 2.29
CA GLY A 303 13.34 0.44 2.14
C GLY A 303 14.38 1.11 3.02
N VAL A 304 14.34 0.83 4.31
CA VAL A 304 15.31 1.36 5.28
C VAL A 304 16.75 0.91 4.97
N LYS A 305 16.95 -0.37 4.63
CA LYS A 305 18.30 -0.94 4.39
C LYS A 305 18.95 -0.41 3.11
N TYR A 306 18.18 -0.26 2.04
CA TYR A 306 18.71 -0.02 0.69
C TYR A 306 18.58 1.43 0.24
N GLY A 307 17.63 2.20 0.79
CA GLY A 307 17.39 3.59 0.41
C GLY A 307 17.25 3.76 -1.10
N ASN A 308 17.95 4.74 -1.67
CA ASN A 308 17.82 5.11 -3.09
C ASN A 308 18.31 4.04 -4.08
N ARG A 309 19.04 3.02 -3.61
CA ARG A 309 19.42 1.89 -4.46
C ARG A 309 18.19 1.14 -4.98
N LEU A 310 17.03 1.33 -4.35
CA LEU A 310 15.77 0.77 -4.84
C LEU A 310 15.30 1.36 -6.18
N PHE A 311 15.85 2.45 -6.73
CA PHE A 311 15.20 3.18 -7.84
C PHE A 311 15.97 3.21 -9.21
N GLN A 312 16.80 2.21 -9.57
CA GLN A 312 17.69 2.25 -10.78
C GLN A 312 17.39 1.25 -11.98
N ALA A 313 17.53 1.72 -13.27
CA ALA A 313 17.69 1.13 -14.69
C ALA A 313 16.60 0.74 -15.81
N LYS A 314 16.55 1.44 -17.04
CA LYS A 314 15.59 1.74 -18.27
C LYS A 314 14.99 0.78 -19.43
N GLU A 315 13.68 1.04 -19.78
CA GLU A 315 12.54 0.86 -20.79
C GLU A 315 12.05 -0.33 -21.72
N GLY A 316 10.68 -0.53 -21.99
CA GLY A 316 9.92 -1.01 -23.24
C GLY A 316 8.43 -1.61 -23.27
N ARG A 317 7.99 -2.38 -24.32
CA ARG A 317 6.55 -2.65 -24.80
C ARG A 317 6.21 -4.09 -25.36
N THR A 318 4.95 -4.64 -25.30
CA THR A 318 4.72 -6.11 -25.07
C THR A 318 3.79 -7.07 -25.91
N GLY A 319 2.45 -6.91 -26.08
CA GLY A 319 1.57 -7.74 -26.96
C GLY A 319 1.09 -9.16 -26.54
N VAL A 320 0.73 -9.45 -25.28
CA VAL A 320 0.34 -10.81 -24.81
C VAL A 320 -1.00 -10.81 -24.04
N PRO A 321 -2.01 -11.64 -24.37
CA PRO A 321 -3.38 -11.50 -23.85
C PRO A 321 -3.53 -11.47 -22.32
N PHE A 322 -2.83 -12.35 -21.58
CA PHE A 322 -2.89 -12.38 -20.11
C PHE A 322 -2.26 -11.11 -19.50
N VAL A 323 -1.18 -10.63 -20.10
CA VAL A 323 -0.51 -9.38 -19.69
C VAL A 323 -1.42 -8.20 -20.04
N ASP A 324 -1.97 -8.17 -21.24
CA ASP A 324 -2.85 -7.11 -21.72
C ASP A 324 -4.12 -7.01 -20.87
N ALA A 325 -4.71 -8.14 -20.46
CA ALA A 325 -5.88 -8.16 -19.58
C ALA A 325 -5.58 -7.54 -18.21
N ASN A 326 -4.45 -7.91 -17.59
CA ASN A 326 -4.03 -7.34 -16.30
C ASN A 326 -3.66 -5.85 -16.44
N MET A 327 -2.96 -5.46 -17.51
CA MET A 327 -2.61 -4.05 -17.74
C MET A 327 -3.85 -3.19 -18.03
N ARG A 328 -4.88 -3.74 -18.69
CA ARG A 328 -6.19 -3.09 -18.86
C ARG A 328 -6.95 -3.00 -17.53
N GLU A 329 -6.93 -4.05 -16.70
CA GLU A 329 -7.52 -4.01 -15.34
C GLU A 329 -6.89 -2.87 -14.53
N LEU A 330 -5.56 -2.78 -14.50
CA LEU A 330 -4.83 -1.71 -13.82
C LEU A 330 -5.21 -0.32 -14.36
N ALA A 331 -5.25 -0.15 -15.68
CA ALA A 331 -5.56 1.13 -16.30
C ALA A 331 -7.01 1.58 -16.07
N MET A 332 -7.97 0.63 -16.06
CA MET A 332 -9.40 0.95 -15.93
C MET A 332 -9.86 1.02 -14.48
N THR A 333 -9.17 0.38 -13.53
CA THR A 333 -9.65 0.24 -12.14
C THR A 333 -8.69 0.77 -11.09
N GLY A 334 -7.44 1.04 -11.47
CA GLY A 334 -6.36 1.33 -10.52
C GLY A 334 -5.95 0.12 -9.66
N PHE A 335 -6.52 -1.07 -9.87
CA PHE A 335 -6.17 -2.28 -9.14
C PHE A 335 -5.65 -3.36 -10.09
N MET A 336 -4.75 -4.21 -9.58
CA MET A 336 -4.32 -5.43 -10.26
C MET A 336 -4.11 -6.52 -9.22
N SER A 337 -4.58 -7.74 -9.50
CA SER A 337 -4.33 -8.89 -8.63
C SER A 337 -2.82 -9.12 -8.41
N ASN A 338 -2.41 -9.65 -7.24
CA ASN A 338 -0.99 -9.95 -7.00
C ASN A 338 -0.39 -10.90 -8.05
N ARG A 339 -1.18 -11.89 -8.50
CA ARG A 339 -0.79 -12.81 -9.59
C ARG A 339 -0.56 -12.04 -10.89
N GLY A 340 -1.44 -11.11 -11.21
CA GLY A 340 -1.29 -10.16 -12.31
C GLY A 340 0.02 -9.38 -12.23
N ARG A 341 0.25 -8.72 -11.09
CA ARG A 341 1.45 -7.90 -10.84
C ARG A 341 2.75 -8.67 -11.06
N GLN A 342 2.85 -9.88 -10.49
CA GLN A 342 4.01 -10.75 -10.69
C GLN A 342 4.24 -11.12 -12.15
N ASN A 343 3.17 -11.40 -12.90
CA ASN A 343 3.26 -11.80 -14.30
C ASN A 343 3.60 -10.62 -15.21
N VAL A 344 2.94 -9.47 -15.08
CA VAL A 344 3.28 -8.30 -15.90
C VAL A 344 4.69 -7.79 -15.57
N ALA A 345 5.12 -7.87 -14.31
CA ALA A 345 6.49 -7.51 -13.92
C ALA A 345 7.53 -8.49 -14.48
N SER A 346 7.29 -9.80 -14.37
CA SER A 346 8.14 -10.80 -15.00
C SER A 346 8.17 -10.65 -16.52
N PHE A 347 7.03 -10.36 -17.15
CA PHE A 347 6.98 -10.20 -18.61
C PHE A 347 7.76 -8.98 -19.07
N LEU A 348 7.53 -7.84 -18.42
CA LEU A 348 8.25 -6.60 -18.70
C LEU A 348 9.77 -6.79 -18.57
N THR A 349 10.20 -7.46 -17.51
CA THR A 349 11.64 -7.55 -17.18
C THR A 349 12.35 -8.74 -17.82
N LYS A 350 11.69 -9.88 -18.01
CA LYS A 350 12.31 -11.14 -18.44
C LYS A 350 11.97 -11.54 -19.86
N ASP A 351 10.80 -11.17 -20.38
CA ASP A 351 10.42 -11.51 -21.75
C ASP A 351 10.79 -10.38 -22.72
N LEU A 352 10.65 -9.15 -22.27
CA LEU A 352 10.90 -7.99 -23.10
C LEU A 352 12.27 -7.34 -22.83
N GLY A 353 12.88 -7.64 -21.68
CA GLY A 353 14.21 -7.16 -21.32
C GLY A 353 14.26 -5.67 -21.00
N LEU A 354 13.16 -5.14 -20.48
CA LEU A 354 12.93 -3.72 -20.27
C LEU A 354 13.18 -3.33 -18.82
N ASP A 355 13.31 -2.03 -18.55
CA ASP A 355 13.33 -1.54 -17.16
C ASP A 355 12.08 -1.77 -16.42
N TRP A 356 12.27 -2.56 -15.39
CA TRP A 356 11.35 -2.79 -14.32
C TRP A 356 10.72 -1.49 -13.76
N ARG A 357 11.44 -0.38 -13.62
CA ARG A 357 10.97 0.93 -13.15
C ARG A 357 10.04 1.63 -14.09
N MET A 358 10.05 1.34 -15.40
CA MET A 358 8.92 1.78 -16.21
C MET A 358 7.64 1.18 -15.66
N GLY A 359 7.68 -0.13 -15.39
CA GLY A 359 6.58 -0.83 -14.76
C GLY A 359 6.30 -0.34 -13.34
N ALA A 360 7.35 -0.06 -12.55
CA ALA A 360 7.19 0.43 -11.18
C ALA A 360 6.61 1.85 -11.13
N GLU A 361 7.05 2.77 -12.00
CA GLU A 361 6.48 4.12 -12.11
C GLU A 361 5.08 4.09 -12.74
N TRP A 362 4.81 3.17 -13.66
CA TRP A 362 3.46 2.96 -14.18
C TRP A 362 2.51 2.45 -13.10
N PHE A 363 3.00 1.55 -12.25
CA PHE A 363 2.29 1.09 -11.06
C PHE A 363 2.17 2.20 -10.02
N GLU A 364 3.18 3.05 -9.84
CA GLU A 364 3.09 4.24 -9.00
C GLU A 364 2.03 5.21 -9.51
N TYR A 365 1.93 5.42 -10.81
CA TYR A 365 0.89 6.25 -11.37
C TYR A 365 -0.51 5.64 -11.15
N LEU A 366 -0.72 4.38 -11.55
CA LEU A 366 -2.07 3.81 -11.65
C LEU A 366 -2.57 3.10 -10.38
N LEU A 367 -1.69 2.51 -9.56
CA LEU A 367 -2.16 1.71 -8.43
C LEU A 367 -2.85 2.57 -7.38
N ILE A 368 -4.08 2.20 -7.07
CA ILE A 368 -4.85 2.72 -5.94
C ILE A 368 -4.19 2.34 -4.60
N ASP A 369 -3.47 1.21 -4.55
CA ASP A 369 -2.71 0.74 -3.40
C ASP A 369 -1.19 0.93 -3.54
N HIS A 370 -0.76 1.97 -4.26
CA HIS A 370 0.66 2.27 -4.35
C HIS A 370 1.25 2.50 -2.94
N ASP A 371 2.16 1.62 -2.55
CA ASP A 371 3.10 1.79 -1.44
C ASP A 371 4.50 1.70 -2.04
N VAL A 372 5.30 2.75 -1.85
CA VAL A 372 6.62 2.88 -2.49
C VAL A 372 7.52 1.68 -2.19
N CYS A 373 7.52 1.18 -0.95
CA CYS A 373 8.38 0.06 -0.55
C CYS A 373 7.91 -1.25 -1.18
N SER A 374 6.61 -1.53 -1.09
CA SER A 374 6.00 -2.75 -1.60
C SER A 374 6.05 -2.79 -3.12
N ASN A 375 5.76 -1.67 -3.79
CA ASN A 375 5.80 -1.56 -5.24
C ASN A 375 7.22 -1.78 -5.76
N TYR A 376 8.15 -0.90 -5.41
CA TYR A 376 9.52 -0.97 -5.93
C TYR A 376 10.27 -2.22 -5.45
N GLY A 377 10.02 -2.68 -4.22
CA GLY A 377 10.55 -3.93 -3.69
C GLY A 377 10.10 -5.17 -4.48
N ASN A 378 8.80 -5.29 -4.80
CA ASN A 378 8.30 -6.40 -5.62
C ASN A 378 8.81 -6.34 -7.06
N TRP A 379 8.97 -5.15 -7.62
CA TRP A 379 9.51 -4.99 -8.96
C TRP A 379 11.01 -5.36 -9.03
N LEU A 380 11.83 -4.93 -8.07
CA LEU A 380 13.23 -5.36 -7.95
C LEU A 380 13.36 -6.88 -7.83
N TYR A 381 12.50 -7.47 -7.00
CA TYR A 381 12.45 -8.91 -6.80
C TYR A 381 12.09 -9.63 -8.12
N SER A 382 11.07 -9.15 -8.83
CA SER A 382 10.65 -9.71 -10.13
C SER A 382 11.69 -9.52 -11.23
N ALA A 383 12.39 -8.39 -11.22
CA ALA A 383 13.48 -8.07 -12.14
C ALA A 383 14.74 -8.91 -11.89
N GLY A 384 14.81 -9.66 -10.79
CA GLY A 384 15.96 -10.51 -10.44
C GLY A 384 17.23 -9.73 -10.10
N ILE A 385 17.09 -8.47 -9.71
CA ILE A 385 18.19 -7.60 -9.24
C ILE A 385 18.05 -7.25 -7.76
N GLY A 386 16.94 -7.63 -7.13
CA GLY A 386 16.76 -7.65 -5.68
C GLY A 386 17.35 -8.92 -5.04
N ASN A 387 17.14 -9.07 -3.74
CA ASN A 387 17.70 -10.17 -2.96
C ASN A 387 16.94 -11.51 -3.09
N ASP A 388 16.72 -12.01 -4.31
CA ASP A 388 16.21 -13.37 -4.52
C ASP A 388 17.41 -14.33 -4.68
N PRO A 389 17.58 -15.36 -3.82
CA PRO A 389 18.62 -16.37 -4.01
C PRO A 389 18.37 -17.25 -5.24
N ARG A 390 17.21 -17.14 -5.88
CA ARG A 390 16.87 -17.87 -7.10
C ARG A 390 17.17 -17.02 -8.33
N GLU A 391 18.30 -17.29 -8.97
CA GLU A 391 18.62 -16.70 -10.27
C GLU A 391 17.60 -17.18 -11.32
N ASN A 392 17.06 -16.25 -12.13
CA ASN A 392 16.18 -16.53 -13.28
C ASN A 392 14.75 -17.04 -12.99
N ARG A 393 14.11 -16.59 -11.90
CA ARG A 393 12.67 -16.81 -11.70
C ARG A 393 11.85 -16.11 -12.81
N LYS A 394 11.47 -16.87 -13.84
CA LYS A 394 10.62 -16.43 -14.96
C LYS A 394 9.24 -17.09 -14.87
N PHE A 395 8.18 -16.31 -15.03
CA PHE A 395 6.82 -16.85 -15.20
C PHE A 395 6.56 -17.18 -16.67
N ASN A 396 5.90 -18.31 -16.95
CA ASN A 396 5.44 -18.66 -18.30
C ASN A 396 3.99 -18.22 -18.47
N MET A 397 3.75 -17.16 -19.26
CA MET A 397 2.43 -16.53 -19.36
C MET A 397 1.33 -17.47 -19.86
N ILE A 398 1.65 -18.41 -20.77
CA ILE A 398 0.68 -19.40 -21.27
C ILE A 398 0.29 -20.37 -20.14
N LYS A 399 1.28 -20.91 -19.43
CA LYS A 399 1.02 -21.77 -18.27
C LYS A 399 0.22 -21.02 -17.19
N GLN A 400 0.49 -19.74 -16.97
CA GLN A 400 -0.21 -18.95 -15.96
C GLN A 400 -1.66 -18.66 -16.40
N GLY A 401 -1.90 -18.33 -17.67
CA GLY A 401 -3.26 -18.22 -18.20
C GLY A 401 -4.04 -19.53 -18.06
N LEU A 402 -3.41 -20.68 -18.37
CA LEU A 402 -4.04 -21.99 -18.17
C LEU A 402 -4.26 -22.30 -16.68
N ASP A 403 -3.26 -22.13 -15.83
CA ASP A 403 -3.39 -22.50 -14.41
C ASP A 403 -4.40 -21.63 -13.65
N TYR A 404 -4.53 -20.35 -14.01
CA TYR A 404 -5.26 -19.35 -13.22
C TYR A 404 -6.47 -18.70 -13.93
N ASP A 405 -6.68 -18.91 -15.24
CA ASP A 405 -7.78 -18.32 -16.03
C ASP A 405 -8.51 -19.34 -16.94
N ASN A 406 -8.47 -20.63 -16.60
CA ASN A 406 -9.13 -21.72 -17.37
C ASN A 406 -10.66 -21.62 -17.52
N ASN A 407 -11.31 -20.64 -16.89
CA ASN A 407 -12.76 -20.43 -16.93
C ASN A 407 -13.16 -19.15 -17.68
N SER A 408 -12.25 -18.51 -18.43
CA SER A 408 -12.62 -17.44 -19.37
C SER A 408 -13.58 -18.01 -20.42
N GLY A 409 -14.86 -17.63 -20.29
CA GLY A 409 -16.00 -18.32 -20.87
C GLY A 409 -15.88 -18.57 -22.39
N THR A 410 -15.89 -19.85 -22.75
CA THR A 410 -16.51 -20.31 -24.00
C THR A 410 -17.76 -21.09 -23.63
N GLY A 411 -18.89 -20.76 -24.26
CA GLY A 411 -20.19 -21.40 -24.03
C GLY A 411 -20.20 -22.91 -24.31
N PRO A 412 -21.34 -23.59 -24.15
CA PRO A 412 -21.39 -25.03 -23.97
C PRO A 412 -20.94 -25.75 -25.25
N SER A 413 -19.82 -26.46 -25.17
CA SER A 413 -19.39 -27.41 -26.21
C SER A 413 -20.09 -28.76 -26.00
N PRO A 414 -20.55 -29.44 -27.07
CA PRO A 414 -21.51 -30.52 -26.97
C PRO A 414 -20.92 -31.79 -26.34
N ARG A 415 -21.82 -32.53 -25.68
CA ARG A 415 -21.60 -33.84 -25.05
C ARG A 415 -20.66 -34.74 -25.87
N GLY A 416 -19.62 -35.28 -25.23
CA GLY A 416 -18.94 -36.46 -25.77
C GLY A 416 -17.60 -36.85 -25.12
N LYS A 417 -17.64 -37.89 -24.29
CA LYS A 417 -16.55 -38.79 -23.84
C LYS A 417 -15.66 -38.31 -22.68
N LYS A 418 -15.99 -38.83 -21.48
CA LYS A 418 -15.07 -38.98 -20.34
C LYS A 418 -13.97 -40.00 -20.71
N GLY A 419 -12.73 -39.56 -20.64
CA GLY A 419 -11.53 -40.40 -20.49
C GLY A 419 -10.66 -39.81 -19.39
N PRO A 420 -9.81 -40.60 -18.70
CA PRO A 420 -8.97 -40.08 -17.62
C PRO A 420 -8.00 -39.02 -18.15
N PRO A 421 -7.67 -37.98 -17.38
CA PRO A 421 -6.75 -36.94 -17.84
C PRO A 421 -5.37 -37.56 -18.05
N HIS A 422 -5.01 -37.75 -19.32
CA HIS A 422 -3.68 -38.18 -19.69
C HIS A 422 -2.76 -36.97 -19.59
N THR A 423 -1.92 -36.92 -18.56
CA THR A 423 -0.82 -35.95 -18.49
C THR A 423 0.10 -36.18 -19.70
N PRO A 424 0.31 -35.21 -20.60
CA PRO A 424 1.26 -35.39 -21.69
C PRO A 424 2.65 -35.56 -21.09
N LYS A 425 3.34 -36.65 -21.43
CA LYS A 425 4.76 -36.82 -21.12
C LYS A 425 5.55 -35.67 -21.76
N GLN A 426 6.39 -35.01 -20.97
CA GLN A 426 7.40 -34.08 -21.48
C GLN A 426 8.32 -34.85 -22.44
N HIS A 427 8.17 -34.57 -23.74
CA HIS A 427 9.21 -34.91 -24.70
C HIS A 427 10.28 -33.82 -24.62
N ARG A 428 11.47 -34.20 -24.14
CA ARG A 428 12.72 -33.48 -24.41
C ARG A 428 12.89 -33.45 -25.94
N ASP A 429 13.29 -32.30 -26.46
CA ASP A 429 13.58 -32.03 -27.87
C ASP A 429 12.37 -31.67 -28.75
N ARG A 430 11.84 -30.45 -28.54
CA ARG A 430 11.36 -29.60 -29.64
C ARG A 430 11.76 -28.14 -29.38
N GLY A 431 12.67 -27.64 -30.20
CA GLY A 431 13.18 -26.28 -30.19
C GLY A 431 12.25 -25.27 -30.84
N ILE A 432 12.72 -24.03 -30.86
CA ILE A 432 12.09 -22.75 -31.19
C ILE A 432 11.50 -22.60 -32.62
N ASP A 433 11.47 -23.64 -33.44
CA ASP A 433 11.12 -23.52 -34.87
C ASP A 433 9.63 -23.63 -35.22
N PHE A 434 8.72 -23.59 -34.24
CA PHE A 434 7.28 -23.61 -34.53
C PHE A 434 6.69 -22.23 -34.89
N TYR A 435 7.43 -21.13 -34.71
CA TYR A 435 6.91 -19.77 -34.90
C TYR A 435 7.32 -19.08 -36.21
N PHE A 436 8.10 -19.73 -37.08
CA PHE A 436 8.48 -19.15 -38.37
C PHE A 436 8.51 -20.19 -39.51
N SER A 437 7.35 -20.71 -39.94
CA SER A 437 7.24 -21.31 -41.27
C SER A 437 6.58 -20.32 -42.24
N ARG A 438 7.39 -19.69 -43.10
CA ARG A 438 6.90 -19.04 -44.32
C ARG A 438 6.57 -20.14 -45.33
N SER A 439 5.29 -20.43 -45.55
CA SER A 439 4.88 -21.10 -46.79
C SER A 439 4.89 -20.06 -47.91
N LYS A 440 5.95 -20.10 -48.74
CA LYS A 440 5.87 -19.64 -50.13
C LYS A 440 5.50 -20.84 -51.00
N ASN A 441 4.71 -20.58 -52.04
CA ASN A 441 4.11 -21.49 -53.03
C ASN A 441 2.78 -22.08 -52.51
N LEU A 442 1.60 -21.80 -53.07
CA LEU A 442 1.19 -21.38 -54.42
C LEU A 442 0.14 -20.26 -54.35
#